data_AF-N1MGD0-F1
#
_entry.id   AF-N1MGD0-F1
#
_cell.length_a   1.000
_cell.length_b   1.000
_cell.length_c   1.000
_cell.angle_alpha   90.00
_cell.angle_beta   90.00
_cell.angle_gamma   90.00
#
_symmetry.space_group_name_H-M   'P 1'
#
loop_
_entity.id
_entity.type
_entity.pdbx_description
1 polymer ?
#
loop_
_entity_poly.entity_id
_entity_poly.type
_entity_poly.pdbx_seq_one_letter_code
_entity_poly.pdbx_strand_id
1 'polypeptide(L)' 'MDLSLSTLADQVGTCTAALMPLYLLIEAHVLAAERLHGDDTTVPVLAKTKTDTGRIWTYVRDDRH' A
#
# COMPACT_ATOMS: atom_id res chain seq x y z
N MET A 1 -23.35 -6.71 -17.54
CA MET A 1 -23.51 -7.19 -16.15
C MET A 1 -23.04 -6.07 -15.24
N ASP A 2 -23.86 -5.64 -14.31
CA ASP A 2 -23.49 -4.63 -13.31
C ASP A 2 -22.99 -5.35 -12.06
N LEU A 3 -21.78 -5.03 -11.59
CA LEU A 3 -21.14 -5.68 -10.45
C LEU A 3 -21.22 -4.74 -9.25
N SER A 4 -21.68 -5.24 -8.10
CA SER A 4 -21.78 -4.39 -6.91
C SER A 4 -20.40 -3.89 -6.48
N LEU A 5 -20.36 -2.66 -5.94
CA LEU A 5 -19.14 -2.09 -5.36
C LEU A 5 -18.55 -2.98 -4.26
N SER A 6 -19.40 -3.64 -3.47
CA SER A 6 -18.95 -4.57 -2.44
C SER A 6 -18.18 -5.75 -3.03
N THR A 7 -18.66 -6.32 -4.14
CA THR A 7 -17.99 -7.45 -4.78
C THR A 7 -16.64 -7.04 -5.37
N LEU A 8 -16.56 -5.84 -5.97
CA LEU A 8 -15.28 -5.28 -6.42
C LEU A 8 -14.31 -5.04 -5.25
N ALA A 9 -14.80 -4.53 -4.12
CA ALA A 9 -13.97 -4.33 -2.93
C ALA A 9 -13.46 -5.65 -2.34
N ASP A 10 -14.31 -6.69 -2.30
CA ASP A 10 -13.94 -8.03 -1.83
C ASP A 10 -12.86 -8.65 -2.72
N GLN A 11 -12.91 -8.43 -4.04
CA GLN A 11 -11.87 -8.87 -4.97
C GLN A 11 -10.53 -8.18 -4.70
N VAL A 12 -10.53 -6.86 -4.45
CA VAL A 12 -9.31 -6.12 -4.06
C VAL A 12 -8.73 -6.67 -2.75
N GLY A 13 -9.59 -6.94 -1.76
CA GLY A 13 -9.18 -7.54 -0.49
C GLY A 13 -8.56 -8.94 -0.68
N THR A 14 -9.19 -9.78 -1.50
CA THR A 14 -8.71 -11.12 -1.82
C THR A 14 -7.35 -11.10 -2.52
N CYS A 15 -7.18 -10.24 -3.52
CA CYS A 15 -5.90 -10.07 -4.21
C CYS A 15 -4.80 -9.59 -3.24
N THR A 16 -5.12 -8.63 -2.36
CA THR A 16 -4.19 -8.15 -1.34
C THR A 16 -3.74 -9.29 -0.41
N ALA A 17 -4.69 -10.10 0.07
CA ALA A 17 -4.38 -11.24 0.92
C ALA A 17 -3.52 -12.29 0.19
N ALA A 18 -3.83 -12.59 -1.07
CA ALA A 18 -3.07 -13.54 -1.87
C ALA A 18 -1.62 -13.08 -2.15
N LEU A 19 -1.40 -11.77 -2.28
CA LEU A 19 -0.09 -11.18 -2.56
C LEU A 19 0.75 -10.90 -1.31
N MET A 20 0.20 -11.10 -0.11
CA MET A 20 0.88 -10.83 1.16
C MET A 20 2.29 -11.47 1.26
N PRO A 21 2.52 -12.74 0.87
CA PRO A 21 3.86 -13.31 0.94
C PRO A 21 4.89 -12.58 0.07
N LEU A 22 4.49 -12.08 -1.10
CA LEU A 22 5.38 -11.30 -1.98
C LEU A 22 5.66 -9.91 -1.39
N TYR A 23 4.64 -9.27 -0.82
CA TYR A 23 4.79 -8.01 -0.12
C TYR A 23 5.84 -8.11 1.00
N LEU A 24 5.78 -9.15 1.84
CA LEU A 24 6.73 -9.34 2.94
C LEU A 24 8.16 -9.53 2.45
N LEU A 25 8.36 -10.23 1.32
CA LEU A 25 9.70 -10.39 0.72
C LEU A 25 10.24 -9.06 0.17
N ILE A 26 9.39 -8.28 -0.50
CA ILE A 26 9.77 -6.96 -1.02
C ILE A 26 10.07 -6.00 0.14
N GLU A 27 9.25 -6.00 1.19
CA GLU A 27 9.45 -5.20 2.38
C GLU A 27 10.79 -5.53 3.04
N ALA A 28 11.06 -6.81 3.34
CA ALA A 28 12.32 -7.24 3.93
C ALA A 28 13.52 -6.87 3.05
N HIS A 29 13.39 -7.01 1.74
CA HIS A 29 14.43 -6.60 0.80
C HIS A 29 14.67 -5.08 0.83
N VAL A 30 13.61 -4.28 0.77
CA VAL A 30 13.73 -2.81 0.74
C VAL A 30 14.29 -2.28 2.06
N LEU A 31 13.82 -2.79 3.20
CA LEU A 31 14.26 -2.33 4.52
C LEU A 31 15.67 -2.79 4.90
N ALA A 32 16.28 -3.72 4.15
CA ALA A 32 17.66 -4.13 4.33
C ALA A 32 18.68 -3.25 3.56
N ALA A 33 18.25 -2.11 3.01
CA ALA A 33 19.11 -1.15 2.32
C ALA A 33 20.07 -0.43 3.29
N GLU A 34 21.26 -0.05 2.82
CA GLU A 34 22.11 0.89 3.56
C GLU A 34 21.50 2.30 3.55
N ARG A 35 20.91 2.71 2.43
CA ARG A 35 20.22 3.99 2.26
C ARG A 35 18.79 3.75 1.79
N LEU A 36 17.83 4.33 2.52
CA LEU A 36 16.40 4.21 2.25
C LEU A 36 15.81 5.59 1.94
N HIS A 37 15.15 5.71 0.80
CA HIS A 37 14.37 6.90 0.45
C HIS A 37 12.89 6.63 0.72
N GLY A 38 12.29 7.44 1.59
CA GLY A 38 10.87 7.39 1.90
C GLY A 38 10.13 8.57 1.32
N ASP A 39 8.99 8.32 0.70
CA ASP A 39 7.96 9.34 0.45
C ASP A 39 6.84 9.24 1.47
N ASP A 40 6.24 10.37 1.80
CA ASP A 40 5.22 10.51 2.83
C ASP A 40 4.10 11.45 2.37
N THR A 41 3.28 10.95 1.46
CA THR A 41 2.23 11.71 0.79
C THR A 41 0.91 11.60 1.56
N THR A 42 0.34 12.73 1.98
CA THR A 42 -0.99 12.77 2.60
C THR A 42 -2.09 12.67 1.54
N VAL A 43 -3.18 11.97 1.87
CA VAL A 43 -4.33 11.79 0.98
C VAL A 43 -5.65 11.95 1.75
N PRO A 44 -6.71 12.51 1.13
CA PRO A 44 -8.03 12.52 1.73
C PRO A 44 -8.61 11.10 1.74
N VAL A 45 -9.14 10.65 2.88
CA VAL A 45 -9.81 9.35 3.01
C VAL A 45 -11.25 9.52 3.46
N LEU A 46 -12.14 8.68 2.92
CA LEU A 46 -13.53 8.63 3.32
C LEU A 46 -13.64 8.08 4.75
N ALA A 47 -14.25 8.83 5.64
CA ALA A 47 -14.59 8.38 6.99
C ALA A 47 -16.06 8.69 7.31
N LYS A 48 -16.56 8.14 8.44
CA LYS A 48 -17.99 8.04 8.75
C LYS A 48 -18.75 9.37 8.74
N THR A 49 -18.12 10.48 9.13
CA THR A 49 -18.80 11.78 9.33
C THR A 49 -18.17 12.93 8.56
N LYS A 50 -16.85 12.89 8.34
CA LYS A 50 -16.09 13.87 7.55
C LYS A 50 -14.86 13.19 6.96
N THR A 51 -14.31 13.74 5.89
CA THR A 51 -13.03 13.31 5.34
C THR A 51 -11.93 13.36 6.41
N ASP A 52 -11.09 12.34 6.43
CA ASP A 52 -9.90 12.31 7.27
C ASP A 52 -8.63 12.40 6.40
N THR A 53 -7.48 12.64 7.03
CA THR A 53 -6.19 12.66 6.36
C THR A 53 -5.51 11.30 6.52
N GLY A 54 -5.56 10.49 5.46
CA GLY A 54 -4.73 9.30 5.32
C GLY A 54 -3.33 9.62 4.82
N ARG A 55 -2.47 8.60 4.77
CA ARG A 55 -1.09 8.72 4.30
C ARG A 55 -0.74 7.51 3.43
N ILE A 56 -0.06 7.77 2.33
CA ILE A 56 0.56 6.76 1.47
C ILE A 56 2.07 6.90 1.63
N TRP A 57 2.73 5.78 1.92
CA TRP A 57 4.17 5.70 2.02
C TRP A 57 4.73 4.88 0.87
N THR A 58 5.85 5.31 0.32
CA THR A 58 6.67 4.47 -0.55
C THR A 58 8.10 4.46 -0.05
N TYR A 59 8.75 3.30 -0.13
CA TYR A 59 10.14 3.12 0.27
C TYR A 59 10.92 2.59 -0.91
N VAL A 60 12.08 3.19 -1.17
CA VAL A 60 13.00 2.79 -2.24
C VAL A 60 14.36 2.51 -1.64
N ARG A 61 14.83 1.28 -1.84
CA ARG A 61 16.20 0.86 -1.54
C ARG A 61 17.16 1.48 -2.55
N ASP A 62 18.18 2.18 -2.05
CA ASP A 62 19.25 2.74 -2.86
C ASP A 62 20.61 2.19 -2.40
N ASP A 63 21.10 1.20 -3.15
CA ASP A 63 22.38 0.53 -2.90
C ASP A 63 23.42 0.82 -3.99
N ARG A 64 23.09 1.66 -4.98
CA ARG A 64 24.00 1.91 -6.10
C ARG A 64 24.83 3.16 -5.84
N HIS A 65 26.07 2.92 -5.43
CA HIS A 65 27.19 3.85 -5.58
C HIS A 65 27.88 3.66 -6.94
#